data_AF-A0A853K949-F1
#
_entry.id   AF-A0A853K949-F1
#
_cell.length_a   1.000
_cell.length_b   1.000
_cell.length_c   1.000
_cell.angle_alpha   90.00
_cell.angle_beta   90.00
_cell.angle_gamma   90.00
#
_symmetry.space_group_name_H-M   'P 1'
#
loop_
_entity.id
_entity.type
_entity.pdbx_description
1 polymer ?
#
loop_
_entity_poly.entity_id
_entity_poly.type
_entity_poly.pdbx_seq_one_letter_code
_entity_poly.pdbx_strand_id
1 'polypeptide(L)' 'MILEEGRVASQVARDLGISDKTLYGWIAQYKNDPKHPFVGSGYLKPDAQVTRDLERENRELKEELEILKKALRIFSKDRK' A
#
# COMPACT_ATOMS: atom_id res chain seq x y z
N MET A 1 -17.53 19.95 5.13
CA MET A 1 -16.09 19.79 5.50
C MET A 1 -15.32 21.09 5.27
N ILE A 2 -14.14 21.34 5.84
CA ILE A 2 -13.35 22.60 5.65
C ILE A 2 -13.21 23.00 4.17
N LEU A 3 -13.12 22.01 3.28
CA LEU A 3 -13.06 22.17 1.83
C LEU A 3 -14.37 22.64 1.17
N GLU A 4 -15.51 22.45 1.84
CA GLU A 4 -16.86 22.77 1.36
C GLU A 4 -17.46 24.00 2.04
N GLU A 5 -17.03 24.33 3.26
CA GLU A 5 -17.59 25.44 4.06
C GLU A 5 -16.81 26.76 3.92
N GLY A 6 -15.76 26.83 3.09
CA GLY A 6 -14.98 28.05 2.89
C GLY A 6 -14.26 28.57 4.14
N ARG A 7 -14.18 27.76 5.21
CA ARG A 7 -13.48 28.11 6.45
C ARG A 7 -11.97 28.07 6.22
N VAL A 8 -11.27 29.08 6.75
CA VAL A 8 -9.82 29.14 6.68
C VAL A 8 -9.23 28.00 7.52
N ALA A 9 -8.38 27.17 6.91
CA ALA A 9 -7.80 26.00 7.58
C ALA A 9 -7.08 26.37 8.90
N SER A 10 -6.41 27.52 8.97
CA SER A 10 -5.75 28.00 10.19
C SER A 10 -6.72 28.29 11.35
N GLN A 11 -7.92 28.78 11.06
CA GLN A 11 -8.96 28.99 12.06
C GLN A 11 -9.36 27.63 12.67
N VAL A 12 -9.58 26.64 11.80
CA VAL A 12 -10.00 25.30 12.21
C VAL A 12 -8.90 24.56 12.96
N ALA A 13 -7.64 24.70 12.54
CA ALA A 13 -6.51 24.14 13.27
C ALA A 13 -6.41 24.71 14.69
N ARG A 14 -6.61 26.03 14.85
CA ARG A 14 -6.65 26.70 16.15
C ARG A 14 -7.84 26.23 17.01
N ASP A 15 -9.03 26.10 16.44
CA ASP A 15 -10.22 25.57 17.14
C ASP A 15 -10.02 24.13 17.61
N LEU A 16 -9.30 23.32 16.81
CA LEU A 16 -8.97 21.93 17.11
C LEU A 16 -7.71 21.77 18.00
N GLY A 17 -7.01 22.85 18.32
CA GLY A 17 -5.78 22.82 19.11
C GLY A 17 -4.60 22.07 18.45
N ILE A 18 -4.62 21.94 17.12
CA ILE A 18 -3.56 21.28 16.33
C ILE A 18 -2.74 22.31 15.56
N SER A 19 -1.57 21.91 15.07
CA SER A 19 -0.78 22.79 14.21
C SER A 19 -1.41 22.96 12.83
N ASP A 20 -1.36 24.17 12.27
CA ASP A 20 -1.80 24.46 10.90
C ASP A 20 -1.14 23.50 9.89
N LYS A 21 0.15 23.23 10.07
CA LYS A 21 0.93 22.32 9.21
C LYS A 21 0.35 20.90 9.19
N THR A 22 -0.10 20.40 10.35
CA THR A 22 -0.75 19.09 10.45
C THR A 22 -2.03 19.06 9.64
N LEU A 23 -2.88 20.08 9.82
CA LEU A 23 -4.17 20.15 9.13
C LEU A 23 -3.99 20.32 7.61
N TYR A 24 -3.05 21.16 7.17
CA TYR A 24 -2.70 21.27 5.75
C TYR A 24 -2.17 19.95 5.18
N GLY A 25 -1.36 19.21 5.96
CA GLY A 25 -0.91 17.88 5.59
C GLY A 25 -2.06 16.90 5.36
N TRP A 26 -3.04 16.89 6.27
CA TRP A 26 -4.24 16.07 6.11
C TRP A 26 -5.11 16.48 4.93
N ILE A 27 -5.28 17.79 4.68
CA ILE A 27 -6.00 18.30 3.51
C ILE A 27 -5.30 17.86 2.21
N ALA A 28 -3.97 17.94 2.16
CA ALA A 28 -3.21 17.51 0.99
C ALA A 28 -3.32 16.00 0.74
N GLN A 29 -3.21 15.19 1.79
CA GLN A 29 -3.41 13.74 1.71
C GLN A 29 -4.83 13.39 1.23
N TYR A 30 -5.85 14.08 1.76
CA TYR A 30 -7.24 13.91 1.33
C TYR A 30 -7.50 14.32 -0.12
N LYS A 31 -6.87 15.40 -0.60
CA LYS A 31 -6.97 15.81 -2.01
C LYS A 31 -6.32 14.81 -2.95
N ASN A 32 -5.20 14.22 -2.56
CA ASN A 32 -4.46 13.27 -3.39
C ASN A 32 -5.15 11.92 -3.48
N ASP A 33 -5.76 11.46 -2.39
CA ASP A 33 -6.47 10.17 -2.35
C ASP A 33 -7.70 10.27 -1.45
N PRO A 34 -8.85 10.71 -1.99
CA PRO A 34 -10.07 10.85 -1.19
C PRO A 34 -10.61 9.52 -0.66
N LYS A 35 -10.26 8.39 -1.29
CA LYS A 35 -10.74 7.06 -0.87
C LYS A 35 -9.92 6.51 0.29
N HIS A 36 -8.59 6.62 0.21
CA HIS A 36 -7.67 6.11 1.23
C HIS A 36 -6.66 7.20 1.67
N PRO A 37 -7.16 8.32 2.24
CA PRO A 37 -6.35 9.49 2.52
C PRO A 37 -5.33 9.25 3.64
N PHE A 38 -5.66 8.37 4.58
CA PHE A 38 -4.84 8.05 5.72
C PHE A 38 -4.57 6.55 5.76
N VAL A 39 -3.30 6.16 5.72
CA VAL A 39 -2.88 4.81 6.07
C VAL A 39 -2.34 4.84 7.49
N GLY A 40 -2.86 3.98 8.37
CA GLY A 40 -2.40 3.88 9.75
C GLY A 40 -0.93 3.49 9.82
N SER A 41 -0.23 3.84 10.90
CA SER A 41 1.17 3.49 11.08
C SER A 41 1.38 1.97 10.95
N GLY A 42 2.12 1.56 9.92
CA GLY A 42 2.43 0.15 9.64
C GLY A 42 1.57 -0.52 8.57
N TYR A 43 0.54 0.15 8.05
CA TYR A 43 -0.28 -0.37 6.95
C TYR A 43 0.13 0.26 5.62
N LEU A 44 0.33 -0.58 4.61
CA LEU A 44 0.45 -0.13 3.22
C LEU A 44 -0.91 0.32 2.71
N LYS A 45 -0.91 1.20 1.72
CA LYS A 45 -2.12 1.47 0.94
C LYS A 45 -2.63 0.15 0.33
N PRO A 46 -3.95 -0.02 0.13
CA PRO A 46 -4.49 -1.28 -0.38
C PRO A 46 -3.88 -1.74 -1.70
N ASP A 47 -3.57 -0.81 -2.60
CA ASP A 47 -2.87 -1.08 -3.86
C ASP A 47 -1.46 -1.63 -3.63
N ALA A 48 -0.67 -0.98 -2.78
CA ALA A 48 0.68 -1.40 -2.43
C ALA A 48 0.70 -2.74 -1.67
N GLN A 49 -0.32 -3.02 -0.86
CA GLN A 49 -0.49 -4.31 -0.19
C GLN A 49 -0.74 -5.43 -1.21
N VAL A 50 -1.65 -5.22 -2.16
CA VAL A 50 -1.93 -6.18 -3.24
C VAL A 50 -0.68 -6.44 -4.08
N THR A 51 0.08 -5.40 -4.43
CA THR A 51 1.35 -5.58 -5.16
C THR A 51 2.34 -6.44 -4.37
N ARG A 52 2.50 -6.19 -3.07
CA ARG A 52 3.40 -6.95 -2.21
C ARG A 52 3.01 -8.42 -2.10
N ASP A 53 1.71 -8.71 -2.01
CA ASP A 53 1.19 -10.07 -1.92
C ASP A 53 1.35 -10.81 -3.26
N LEU A 54 1.06 -10.16 -4.38
CA LEU A 54 1.30 -10.71 -5.73
C LEU A 54 2.79 -11.01 -5.97
N GLU A 55 3.69 -10.12 -5.54
CA GLU A 55 5.13 -10.36 -5.65
C GLU A 55 5.58 -11.57 -4.80
N ARG A 56 4.96 -11.80 -3.65
CA ARG A 56 5.25 -12.97 -2.81
C ARG A 56 4.79 -14.25 -3.50
N GLU A 57 3.54 -14.30 -3.94
CA GLU A 57 2.98 -15.45 -4.64
C GLU A 57 3.80 -15.76 -5.91
N ASN A 58 4.21 -14.75 -6.67
CA ASN A 58 5.03 -14.94 -7.87
C ASN A 58 6.39 -15.57 -7.56
N ARG A 59 7.02 -15.21 -6.43
CA ARG A 59 8.29 -15.81 -5.99
C ARG A 59 8.08 -17.27 -5.59
N GLU A 60 7.07 -17.55 -4.78
CA GLU A 60 6.74 -18.92 -4.34
C GLU A 60 6.48 -19.84 -5.53
N LEU A 61 5.63 -19.40 -6.48
CA LEU A 61 5.33 -20.16 -7.70
C LEU A 61 6.57 -20.39 -8.57
N LYS A 62 7.48 -19.41 -8.67
CA LYS A 62 8.74 -19.59 -9.40
C LYS A 62 9.64 -20.63 -8.75
N GLU A 63 9.73 -20.62 -7.42
CA GLU A 63 10.51 -21.61 -6.67
C GLU A 63 9.93 -23.01 -6.86
N GLU A 64 8.61 -23.18 -6.76
CA GLU A 64 7.92 -24.45 -7.02
C GLU A 64 8.18 -24.96 -8.44
N LEU A 65 8.09 -24.10 -9.45
CA LEU A 65 8.39 -24.46 -10.83
C LEU A 65 9.85 -24.90 -11.00
N GLU A 66 10.80 -24.24 -10.35
CA GLU A 66 12.20 -24.63 -10.42
C GLU A 66 12.47 -25.97 -9.73
N ILE A 67 11.82 -26.25 -8.60
CA ILE A 67 11.86 -27.55 -7.93
C ILE A 67 11.30 -28.62 -8.87
N LEU A 68 10.13 -28.38 -9.48
CA LEU A 68 9.49 -29.33 -10.38
C LEU A 68 10.35 -29.61 -11.61
N LYS A 69 10.94 -28.58 -12.23
CA LYS A 69 11.88 -28.74 -13.35
C LYS A 69 13.10 -29.57 -12.95
N LYS A 70 13.67 -29.34 -11.76
CA LYS A 70 14.79 -30.12 -11.24
C LYS A 70 14.40 -31.58 -11.06
N ALA A 71 13.25 -31.85 -10.46
CA ALA A 71 12.73 -33.21 -10.28
C ALA A 71 12.53 -33.91 -11.62
N LEU A 72 11.83 -33.28 -12.57
CA LEU A 72 11.63 -33.81 -13.92
C LEU A 72 12.94 -34.16 -14.63
N ARG A 73 13.97 -33.32 -14.46
CA ARG A 73 15.29 -33.58 -15.03
C ARG A 73 15.97 -34.81 -14.44
N ILE A 74 15.81 -35.06 -13.14
CA ILE A 74 16.33 -36.25 -12.46
C ILE A 74 15.58 -37.48 -12.99
N PHE A 75 14.25 -37.50 -12.88
CA PHE A 75 13.42 -38.63 -13.32
C PHE A 75 13.57 -38.95 -14.82
N SER A 76 13.84 -37.96 -15.66
CA SER A 76 14.06 -38.18 -17.09
C SER A 76 15.46 -38.70 -17.42
N LYS A 77 16.47 -38.45 -16.56
CA LYS A 77 17.84 -38.97 -16.73
C LYS A 77 17.99 -40.40 -16.23
N ASP A 78 17.19 -40.81 -15.24
CA ASP A 78 17.22 -42.16 -14.67
C ASP A 78 16.52 -43.22 -15.56
N ARG A 79 15.87 -42.82 -16.67
CA ARG A 79 15.25 -43.72 -17.65
C ARG A 79 16.21 -44.19 -18.76
N LYS A 80 17.44 -44.58 -18.41
CA LYS A 80 18.40 -45.23 -19.30
C LYS A 80 18.98 -46.49 -18.67
#